data_AF-A0A7W7ZCC4-F1
#
_entry.id   AF-A0A7W7ZCC4-F1
#
_cell.length_a   1.000
_cell.length_b   1.000
_cell.length_c   1.000
_cell.angle_alpha   90.00
_cell.angle_beta   90.00
_cell.angle_gamma   90.00
#
_symmetry.space_group_name_H-M   'P 1'
#
loop_
_entity.id
_entity.type
_entity.pdbx_description
1 polymer ?
#
loop_
_entity_poly.entity_id
_entity_poly.type
_entity_poly.pdbx_seq_one_letter_code
_entity_poly.pdbx_strand_id
1 'polypeptide(L)'
;MRFKLAAAIFLALSPLFAVGQSSNDDQLSSGFLLNGHMRSMHSSRADGGSIGGRSNGSLLGIDTIPNWSGSFYYPGADSNNFAQYAWQYTMVGTSPFSSDRDSKHDDDRDGSGDRKTLIGAPIVPVNLDLRNYDGSPRYVNGQRLYVDATQYAVPVLKSPVFSNTYYDSSERPTQFPDAVQRAEFFKKAGDDWHTLLVPRIVTPRTMVLIRGTYRYALNSDGSCCAYVLIDEGAFGNALFPATASDTSTPVGAAENSGEFKTTEIASFLFPNAFLYANGDPNQCCVIGFHFYDVEPGGPSNGNREKRFVLNYSSWVSPGLFGSSFQDITALSHEMSETFNDPFVNNATPWWLSPNGNCQNNEEDGDVIEGLPNAEIAITTNGTTYHPQNEALLQWFAGVTPSTAIHHAYSYPDTTVLTSASVSQLAGCTGPLP
;
A
#
# COMPACT_ATOMS: atom_id res chain seq x y z
N MET A 1 2.40 -14.25 -63.25
CA MET A 1 1.08 -14.53 -63.86
C MET A 1 0.03 -14.08 -62.85
N ARG A 2 -0.75 -12.99 -63.01
CA ARG A 2 -0.96 -12.02 -64.11
C ARG A 2 -1.18 -10.59 -63.51
N PHE A 3 -0.74 -9.55 -64.23
CA PHE A 3 -1.41 -8.24 -64.52
C PHE A 3 -2.20 -7.49 -63.41
N LYS A 4 -2.20 -6.15 -63.29
CA LYS A 4 -1.44 -5.06 -63.96
C LYS A 4 -1.59 -3.75 -63.17
N LEU A 5 -0.72 -2.79 -63.45
CA LEU A 5 -0.80 -1.39 -63.01
C LEU A 5 -2.03 -0.67 -63.58
N ALA A 6 -2.63 0.25 -62.81
CA ALA A 6 -3.49 1.33 -63.33
C ALA A 6 -3.22 2.62 -62.52
N ALA A 7 -2.81 3.68 -63.21
CA ALA A 7 -2.61 5.00 -62.62
C ALA A 7 -3.79 5.91 -62.94
N ALA A 8 -4.17 6.78 -62.01
CA ALA A 8 -5.09 7.88 -62.25
C ALA A 8 -4.55 9.14 -61.56
N ILE A 9 -4.33 10.19 -62.36
CA ILE A 9 -3.98 11.55 -61.88
C ILE A 9 -5.29 12.32 -61.79
N PHE A 10 -5.62 12.89 -60.63
CA PHE A 10 -6.62 13.97 -60.55
C PHE A 10 -6.27 15.01 -59.45
N LEU A 11 -6.71 16.23 -59.73
CA LEU A 11 -6.29 17.54 -59.23
C LEU A 11 -5.91 17.71 -57.75
N ALA A 12 -4.98 18.65 -57.54
CA ALA A 12 -4.78 19.31 -56.26
C ALA A 12 -5.98 20.19 -55.88
N LEU A 13 -6.51 19.97 -54.68
CA LEU A 13 -7.37 20.90 -53.95
C LEU A 13 -6.86 20.94 -52.52
N SER A 14 -6.25 22.06 -52.13
CA SER A 14 -5.74 22.27 -50.77
C SER A 14 -6.92 22.44 -49.80
N PRO A 15 -7.11 21.56 -48.81
CA PRO A 15 -7.92 21.91 -47.67
C PRO A 15 -7.12 22.91 -46.84
N LEU A 16 -7.68 24.08 -46.55
CA LEU A 16 -7.29 24.76 -45.32
C LEU A 16 -7.70 23.83 -44.18
N PHE A 17 -6.74 23.09 -43.64
CA PHE A 17 -6.91 22.47 -42.35
C PHE A 17 -7.03 23.59 -41.32
N ALA A 18 -8.27 23.92 -40.97
CA ALA A 18 -8.54 24.50 -39.67
C ALA A 18 -7.90 23.54 -38.66
N VAL A 19 -6.93 24.03 -37.88
CA VAL A 19 -6.41 23.31 -36.73
C VAL A 19 -7.52 23.31 -35.70
N GLY A 20 -8.45 22.37 -35.85
CA GLY A 20 -9.33 21.97 -34.78
C GLY A 20 -8.43 21.51 -33.64
N GLN A 21 -8.41 22.28 -32.55
CA GLN A 21 -7.91 21.77 -31.30
C GLN A 21 -8.69 20.50 -31.02
N SER A 22 -8.06 19.33 -31.14
CA SER A 22 -8.64 18.09 -30.65
C SER A 22 -8.95 18.34 -29.18
N SER A 23 -10.21 18.22 -28.78
CA SER A 23 -10.55 18.18 -27.37
C SER A 23 -9.64 17.14 -26.71
N ASN A 24 -8.90 17.53 -25.66
CA ASN A 24 -8.25 16.57 -24.79
C ASN A 24 -9.37 15.82 -24.03
N ASP A 25 -9.91 14.80 -24.69
CA ASP A 25 -10.87 13.82 -24.19
C ASP A 25 -10.39 13.07 -22.93
N ASP A 26 -9.09 13.15 -22.66
CA ASP A 26 -8.42 12.63 -21.47
C ASP A 26 -8.05 13.69 -20.42
N GLN A 27 -8.37 14.96 -20.65
CA GLN A 27 -8.19 16.02 -19.65
C GLN A 27 -9.47 16.21 -18.84
N LEU A 28 -9.36 16.04 -17.52
CA LEU A 28 -10.43 16.20 -16.55
C LEU A 28 -10.37 17.60 -15.90
N SER A 29 -11.46 17.99 -15.23
CA SER A 29 -11.49 19.20 -14.40
C SER A 29 -10.71 18.99 -13.10
N SER A 30 -10.00 20.00 -12.62
CA SER A 30 -9.25 19.93 -11.36
C SER A 30 -10.12 19.57 -10.14
N GLY A 31 -11.42 19.86 -10.19
CA GLY A 31 -12.40 19.51 -9.16
C GLY A 31 -13.09 18.14 -9.32
N PHE A 32 -12.68 17.29 -10.27
CA PHE A 32 -13.29 15.96 -10.49
C PHE A 32 -13.23 15.07 -9.24
N LEU A 33 -12.10 15.11 -8.52
CA LEU A 33 -11.85 14.29 -7.34
C LEU A 33 -12.59 14.74 -6.06
N LEU A 34 -13.21 15.93 -6.06
CA LEU A 34 -13.89 16.48 -4.87
C LEU A 34 -15.07 15.65 -4.37
N ASN A 35 -15.63 14.77 -5.22
CA ASN A 35 -16.66 13.80 -4.87
C ASN A 35 -16.22 12.36 -5.16
N GLY A 36 -14.92 12.13 -5.37
CA GLY A 36 -14.37 10.81 -5.58
C GLY A 36 -14.31 10.04 -4.27
N HIS A 37 -14.68 8.77 -4.31
CA HIS A 37 -14.43 7.86 -3.19
C HIS A 37 -13.02 7.28 -3.35
N MET A 38 -12.16 7.57 -2.38
CA MET A 38 -10.89 6.89 -2.23
C MET A 38 -11.15 5.41 -1.91
N ARG A 39 -10.22 4.55 -2.32
CA ARG A 39 -10.05 3.18 -1.83
C ARG A 39 -8.60 2.75 -1.90
N SER A 40 -8.16 1.84 -1.06
CA SER A 40 -6.97 1.05 -1.39
C SER A 40 -7.35 -0.17 -2.24
N MET A 41 -6.36 -0.85 -2.81
CA MET A 41 -6.58 -2.04 -3.64
C MET A 41 -6.04 -3.28 -2.95
N HIS A 42 -6.97 -4.09 -2.44
CA HIS A 42 -6.70 -5.37 -1.80
C HIS A 42 -6.34 -6.49 -2.81
N SER A 43 -5.67 -7.53 -2.31
CA SER A 43 -5.34 -8.75 -3.04
C SER A 43 -5.73 -9.98 -2.22
N SER A 44 -6.51 -10.90 -2.82
CA SER A 44 -7.01 -12.08 -2.08
C SER A 44 -6.25 -13.38 -2.37
N ARG A 45 -5.62 -13.94 -1.33
CA ARG A 45 -5.32 -15.38 -1.19
C ARG A 45 -5.67 -15.83 0.23
N ALA A 46 -6.55 -16.80 0.41
CA ALA A 46 -7.08 -17.14 1.74
C ALA A 46 -6.49 -18.42 2.36
N ASP A 47 -6.07 -18.38 3.64
CA ASP A 47 -5.85 -19.54 4.53
C ASP A 47 -5.89 -19.18 6.05
N GLY A 48 -6.21 -20.14 6.95
CA GLY A 48 -6.65 -19.91 8.36
C GLY A 48 -5.99 -20.75 9.52
N GLY A 49 -5.96 -20.32 10.81
CA GLY A 49 -5.48 -21.14 11.98
C GLY A 49 -5.60 -20.55 13.43
N SER A 50 -5.05 -21.22 14.47
CA SER A 50 -4.43 -20.56 15.67
C SER A 50 -5.09 -20.60 17.07
N ILE A 51 -5.74 -19.53 17.57
CA ILE A 51 -5.09 -18.46 18.39
C ILE A 51 -3.61 -18.75 18.69
N GLY A 52 -2.76 -17.88 18.17
CA GLY A 52 -1.35 -17.94 18.44
C GLY A 52 -0.98 -17.25 19.75
N GLY A 53 -1.09 -17.90 20.90
CA GLY A 53 -0.25 -17.55 22.06
C GLY A 53 1.22 -17.97 21.88
N ARG A 54 1.61 -18.27 20.65
CA ARG A 54 2.84 -18.87 20.14
C ARG A 54 2.97 -18.45 18.69
N SER A 55 4.17 -18.06 18.28
CA SER A 55 4.50 -17.87 16.87
C SER A 55 5.12 -19.13 16.28
N ASN A 56 4.93 -19.37 14.98
CA ASN A 56 5.61 -20.39 14.20
C ASN A 56 6.94 -19.90 13.59
N GLY A 57 7.50 -18.78 14.07
CA GLY A 57 8.69 -18.15 13.48
C GLY A 57 8.40 -17.60 12.08
N SER A 58 9.45 -17.33 11.31
CA SER A 58 9.33 -16.83 9.93
C SER A 58 8.89 -17.94 8.96
N LEU A 59 8.15 -17.57 7.92
CA LEU A 59 7.81 -18.45 6.81
C LEU A 59 9.07 -19.10 6.20
N LEU A 60 9.08 -20.43 6.13
CA LEU A 60 10.23 -21.20 5.70
C LEU A 60 10.30 -21.32 4.16
N GLY A 61 11.53 -21.39 3.63
CA GLY A 61 11.77 -21.66 2.21
C GLY A 61 11.75 -20.45 1.28
N ILE A 62 11.48 -19.25 1.81
CA ILE A 62 11.51 -17.98 1.08
C ILE A 62 12.71 -17.10 1.49
N ASP A 63 13.04 -16.14 0.64
CA ASP A 63 14.04 -15.08 0.82
C ASP A 63 13.30 -13.75 0.83
N THR A 64 13.13 -13.16 2.02
CA THR A 64 12.28 -12.00 2.26
C THR A 64 12.60 -11.35 3.62
N ILE A 65 11.83 -10.32 3.99
CA ILE A 65 11.91 -9.58 5.25
C ILE A 65 11.75 -10.50 6.49
N PRO A 66 12.31 -10.10 7.66
CA PRO A 66 11.95 -10.73 8.92
C PRO A 66 10.44 -10.65 9.13
N ASN A 67 9.83 -11.81 9.34
CA ASN A 67 8.42 -11.98 9.56
C ASN A 67 8.19 -13.04 10.63
N TRP A 68 6.99 -13.10 11.17
CA TRP A 68 6.57 -14.12 12.11
C TRP A 68 5.11 -14.48 11.87
N SER A 69 4.81 -15.78 11.80
CA SER A 69 3.42 -16.23 11.69
C SER A 69 2.81 -16.43 13.08
N GLY A 70 1.61 -15.90 13.23
CA GLY A 70 0.65 -16.20 14.28
C GLY A 70 -0.68 -16.56 13.63
N SER A 71 -1.78 -16.19 14.30
CA SER A 71 -3.17 -16.53 13.91
C SER A 71 -4.20 -16.25 15.03
N PHE A 72 -5.51 -16.22 14.72
CA PHE A 72 -6.61 -16.02 15.68
C PHE A 72 -7.80 -17.00 15.53
N TYR A 73 -8.53 -17.28 16.63
CA TYR A 73 -9.74 -18.14 16.63
C TYR A 73 -11.00 -17.27 16.75
N TYR A 74 -11.85 -17.31 15.74
CA TYR A 74 -13.16 -16.66 15.76
C TYR A 74 -14.09 -17.40 14.78
N PRO A 75 -15.35 -17.74 15.12
CA PRO A 75 -16.26 -18.38 14.17
C PRO A 75 -16.50 -17.48 12.97
N GLY A 76 -16.37 -18.03 11.77
CA GLY A 76 -16.55 -17.36 10.49
C GLY A 76 -16.93 -18.36 9.40
N ALA A 77 -16.87 -17.95 8.16
CA ALA A 77 -17.09 -18.82 7.02
C ALA A 77 -16.13 -18.50 5.86
N ASP A 78 -15.84 -19.48 5.01
CA ASP A 78 -15.12 -19.24 3.76
C ASP A 78 -16.05 -18.67 2.67
N SER A 79 -15.51 -18.43 1.47
CA SER A 79 -16.26 -17.92 0.31
C SER A 79 -17.40 -18.84 -0.18
N ASN A 80 -17.46 -20.09 0.26
CA ASN A 80 -18.53 -21.04 -0.04
C ASN A 80 -19.53 -21.20 1.13
N ASN A 81 -19.40 -20.40 2.18
CA ASN A 81 -20.09 -20.53 3.47
C ASN A 81 -19.79 -21.83 4.24
N PHE A 82 -18.65 -22.48 4.03
CA PHE A 82 -18.20 -23.53 4.95
C PHE A 82 -17.66 -22.90 6.23
N ALA A 83 -18.10 -23.41 7.38
CA ALA A 83 -17.72 -22.86 8.68
C ALA A 83 -16.22 -23.00 8.95
N GLN A 84 -15.57 -21.88 9.26
CA GLN A 84 -14.18 -21.77 9.65
C GLN A 84 -14.12 -21.19 11.07
N TYR A 85 -13.08 -21.51 11.83
CA TYR A 85 -12.97 -21.10 13.24
C TYR A 85 -11.63 -20.46 13.58
N ALA A 86 -10.76 -20.29 12.58
CA ALA A 86 -9.33 -20.11 12.75
C ALA A 86 -8.77 -19.36 11.53
N TRP A 87 -7.96 -18.31 11.74
CA TRP A 87 -7.60 -17.27 10.77
C TRP A 87 -6.09 -16.95 10.87
N GLN A 88 -5.31 -17.30 9.85
CA GLN A 88 -3.85 -17.36 9.93
C GLN A 88 -3.27 -16.04 9.49
N TYR A 89 -2.31 -15.54 10.26
CA TYR A 89 -1.66 -14.27 9.95
C TYR A 89 -0.15 -14.43 9.97
N THR A 90 0.52 -13.69 9.09
CA THR A 90 1.97 -13.48 9.10
C THR A 90 2.20 -12.00 9.17
N MET A 91 3.00 -11.55 10.12
CA MET A 91 3.26 -10.13 10.36
C MET A 91 4.76 -9.84 10.23
N VAL A 92 5.10 -8.58 9.95
CA VAL A 92 6.48 -8.10 9.85
C VAL A 92 7.15 -8.09 11.22
N GLY A 93 8.45 -8.35 11.26
CA GLY A 93 9.28 -8.23 12.45
C GLY A 93 9.63 -9.57 13.11
N THR A 94 9.80 -9.54 14.43
CA THR A 94 10.01 -10.72 15.28
C THR A 94 8.81 -10.91 16.20
N SER A 95 8.51 -12.15 16.58
CA SER A 95 7.35 -12.47 17.42
C SER A 95 7.29 -11.64 18.72
N PRO A 96 6.19 -10.93 19.00
CA PRO A 96 5.98 -10.20 20.26
C PRO A 96 5.80 -11.16 21.45
N PHE A 97 5.47 -12.43 21.21
CA PHE A 97 5.35 -13.43 22.28
C PHE A 97 6.73 -13.87 22.76
N SER A 98 7.10 -13.46 23.98
CA SER A 98 8.33 -13.93 24.62
C SER A 98 8.35 -15.45 24.78
N SER A 99 9.49 -16.06 24.51
CA SER A 99 9.75 -17.48 24.79
C SER A 99 10.02 -17.74 26.28
N ASP A 100 9.20 -17.20 27.17
CA ASP A 100 9.40 -17.31 28.63
C ASP A 100 8.88 -18.64 29.18
N ARG A 101 9.61 -19.73 28.91
CA ARG A 101 9.89 -20.86 29.84
C ARG A 101 11.24 -21.52 29.50
N ASP A 102 12.13 -21.53 30.50
CA ASP A 102 13.31 -22.42 30.69
C ASP A 102 14.72 -21.97 30.29
N SER A 103 14.96 -20.83 29.63
CA SER A 103 16.32 -20.26 29.46
C SER A 103 16.85 -19.56 30.74
N LYS A 104 16.87 -20.28 31.85
CA LYS A 104 17.51 -19.89 33.12
C LYS A 104 18.85 -20.60 33.37
N HIS A 105 19.27 -21.41 32.40
CA HIS A 105 20.62 -21.94 32.26
C HIS A 105 21.06 -21.65 30.83
N ASP A 106 21.86 -20.59 30.68
CA ASP A 106 23.02 -20.55 29.78
C ASP A 106 23.81 -19.30 30.15
N ASP A 107 24.85 -19.48 30.98
CA ASP A 107 25.87 -18.45 31.29
C ASP A 107 26.84 -18.27 30.11
N ASP A 108 26.34 -18.37 28.87
CA ASP A 108 27.13 -18.31 27.65
C ASP A 108 26.91 -17.01 26.87
N ARG A 109 28.05 -16.41 26.57
CA ARG A 109 28.26 -15.06 26.07
C ARG A 109 27.82 -14.88 24.61
N ASP A 110 26.52 -14.93 24.35
CA ASP A 110 25.93 -14.17 23.25
C ASP A 110 24.90 -13.19 23.83
N GLY A 111 24.97 -11.94 23.38
CA GLY A 111 24.36 -10.82 24.09
C GLY A 111 22.83 -10.84 24.02
N SER A 112 22.20 -10.35 25.08
CA SER A 112 20.84 -9.83 25.07
C SER A 112 20.75 -8.58 24.17
N GLY A 113 20.92 -8.76 22.87
CA GLY A 113 20.99 -7.72 21.85
C GLY A 113 19.66 -7.51 21.17
N ASP A 114 19.00 -6.39 21.49
CA ASP A 114 17.83 -5.81 20.82
C ASP A 114 16.68 -6.78 20.42
N ARG A 115 15.55 -6.71 21.14
CA ARG A 115 14.23 -7.12 20.61
C ARG A 115 13.72 -6.18 19.49
N LYS A 116 14.62 -5.45 18.82
CA LYS A 116 14.31 -4.53 17.75
C LYS A 116 14.64 -5.17 16.41
N THR A 117 13.62 -5.39 15.59
CA THR A 117 13.84 -5.68 14.17
C THR A 117 14.11 -4.36 13.47
N LEU A 118 15.23 -4.27 12.74
CA LEU A 118 15.53 -3.13 11.87
C LEU A 118 15.39 -3.59 10.41
N ILE A 119 14.52 -2.92 9.65
CA ILE A 119 14.19 -3.27 8.27
C ILE A 119 14.58 -2.11 7.36
N GLY A 120 15.38 -2.34 6.32
CA GLY A 120 15.72 -1.29 5.36
C GLY A 120 14.46 -0.82 4.64
N ALA A 121 14.28 0.50 4.51
CA ALA A 121 13.07 1.08 3.93
C ALA A 121 13.40 2.08 2.80
N PRO A 122 13.71 1.61 1.58
CA PRO A 122 13.92 2.49 0.43
C PRO A 122 12.62 3.18 0.01
N ILE A 123 12.60 4.52 0.10
CA ILE A 123 11.60 5.37 -0.52
C ILE A 123 12.05 5.61 -1.96
N VAL A 124 11.28 5.10 -2.92
CA VAL A 124 11.52 5.19 -4.36
C VAL A 124 10.55 6.23 -4.95
N PRO A 125 10.97 7.47 -5.25
CA PRO A 125 10.10 8.43 -5.90
C PRO A 125 9.84 7.98 -7.35
N VAL A 126 8.58 7.81 -7.74
CA VAL A 126 8.20 7.40 -9.10
C VAL A 126 7.60 8.57 -9.86
N ASN A 127 8.40 9.16 -10.73
CA ASN A 127 7.97 10.23 -11.62
C ASN A 127 7.02 9.67 -12.71
N LEU A 128 6.03 10.46 -13.13
CA LEU A 128 5.13 10.09 -14.21
C LEU A 128 5.54 10.78 -15.52
N ASP A 129 5.66 10.02 -16.59
CA ASP A 129 5.99 10.51 -17.93
C ASP A 129 4.88 10.17 -18.91
N LEU A 130 4.01 11.15 -19.16
CA LEU A 130 2.80 10.95 -19.96
C LEU A 130 3.11 11.16 -21.45
N ARG A 131 2.81 10.13 -22.25
CA ARG A 131 3.13 10.05 -23.68
C ARG A 131 1.88 10.09 -24.55
N ASN A 132 2.08 10.41 -25.83
CA ASN A 132 1.09 10.26 -26.89
C ASN A 132 0.88 8.77 -27.24
N TYR A 133 -0.10 8.47 -28.11
CA TYR A 133 -0.36 7.10 -28.59
C TYR A 133 0.84 6.45 -29.33
N ASP A 134 1.75 7.25 -29.88
CA ASP A 134 2.97 6.81 -30.56
C ASP A 134 4.20 6.72 -29.63
N GLY A 135 4.01 6.93 -28.31
CA GLY A 135 5.09 6.96 -27.31
C GLY A 135 5.89 8.26 -27.26
N SER A 136 5.64 9.23 -28.14
CA SER A 136 6.33 10.54 -28.09
C SER A 136 5.96 11.33 -26.82
N PRO A 137 6.87 12.15 -26.25
CA PRO A 137 6.58 12.98 -25.08
C PRO A 137 5.40 13.91 -25.34
N ARG A 138 4.41 13.93 -24.43
CA ARG A 138 3.22 14.75 -24.60
C ARG A 138 3.41 16.16 -24.06
N TYR A 139 2.83 17.13 -24.76
CA TYR A 139 2.80 18.52 -24.36
C TYR A 139 1.37 19.07 -24.46
N VAL A 140 0.99 19.92 -23.51
CA VAL A 140 -0.27 20.68 -23.51
C VAL A 140 0.05 22.13 -23.19
N ASN A 141 -0.45 23.07 -23.99
CA ASN A 141 -0.12 24.50 -23.88
C ASN A 141 1.40 24.81 -23.86
N GLY A 142 2.20 23.98 -24.53
CA GLY A 142 3.66 24.06 -24.54
C GLY A 142 4.36 23.47 -23.31
N GLN A 143 3.63 23.06 -22.27
CA GLN A 143 4.17 22.40 -21.08
C GLN A 143 4.22 20.88 -21.27
N ARG A 144 5.31 20.24 -20.85
CA ARG A 144 5.44 18.77 -20.89
C ARG A 144 4.52 18.14 -19.85
N LEU A 145 3.82 17.08 -20.21
CA LEU A 145 3.08 16.27 -19.24
C LEU A 145 4.03 15.31 -18.51
N TYR A 146 4.71 15.83 -17.49
CA TYR A 146 5.61 15.08 -16.63
C TYR A 146 5.39 15.52 -15.18
N VAL A 147 5.26 14.57 -14.26
CA VAL A 147 5.05 14.84 -12.83
C VAL A 147 6.24 14.31 -12.03
N ASP A 148 6.88 15.21 -11.31
CA ASP A 148 8.05 14.91 -10.46
C ASP A 148 7.59 14.53 -9.05
N ALA A 149 7.94 13.32 -8.61
CA ALA A 149 7.67 12.80 -7.27
C ALA A 149 8.75 13.15 -6.25
N THR A 150 9.94 13.56 -6.68
CA THR A 150 11.09 13.79 -5.78
C THR A 150 10.83 14.91 -4.77
N GLN A 151 9.98 15.88 -5.11
CA GLN A 151 9.53 16.94 -4.22
C GLN A 151 8.84 16.43 -2.94
N TYR A 152 8.19 15.25 -3.00
CA TYR A 152 7.45 14.66 -1.87
C TYR A 152 8.33 13.72 -1.02
N ALA A 153 9.49 13.28 -1.52
CA ALA A 153 10.34 12.30 -0.86
C ALA A 153 10.88 12.78 0.50
N VAL A 154 11.28 14.06 0.61
CA VAL A 154 11.76 14.64 1.88
C VAL A 154 10.61 14.91 2.88
N PRO A 155 9.45 15.47 2.47
CA PRO A 155 8.24 15.48 3.30
C PRO A 155 7.86 14.09 3.83
N VAL A 156 7.87 13.06 2.99
CA VAL A 156 7.59 11.68 3.38
C VAL A 156 8.62 11.12 4.37
N LEU A 157 9.92 11.29 4.11
CA LEU A 157 10.98 10.86 5.03
C LEU A 157 10.84 11.48 6.44
N LYS A 158 10.32 12.71 6.51
CA LYS A 158 10.06 13.45 7.76
C LYS A 158 8.72 13.10 8.42
N SER A 159 7.86 12.34 7.76
CA SER A 159 6.52 11.98 8.24
C SER A 159 6.58 11.00 9.43
N PRO A 160 5.49 10.86 10.21
CA PRO A 160 5.43 9.90 11.31
C PRO A 160 5.64 8.43 10.90
N VAL A 161 5.44 8.06 9.63
CA VAL A 161 5.70 6.70 9.11
C VAL A 161 7.20 6.36 9.18
N PHE A 162 8.07 7.33 8.94
CA PHE A 162 9.52 7.13 8.85
C PHE A 162 10.33 7.84 9.95
N SER A 163 9.75 8.80 10.65
CA SER A 163 10.40 9.59 11.71
C SER A 163 9.80 9.32 13.10
N ASN A 164 10.70 9.11 14.07
CA ASN A 164 10.35 8.88 15.47
C ASN A 164 9.44 9.99 16.03
N THR A 165 8.27 9.60 16.49
CA THR A 165 7.19 10.45 16.99
C THR A 165 6.61 9.81 18.27
N TYR A 166 6.03 10.60 19.17
CA TYR A 166 5.46 10.08 20.42
C TYR A 166 4.08 9.44 20.20
N TYR A 167 3.90 8.28 20.82
CA TYR A 167 2.70 7.43 20.76
C TYR A 167 2.49 6.81 22.15
N ASP A 168 1.26 6.58 22.61
CA ASP A 168 1.01 5.99 23.92
C ASP A 168 1.23 4.45 23.95
N SER A 169 1.33 3.80 22.78
CA SER A 169 1.78 2.41 22.67
C SER A 169 3.28 2.17 22.90
N SER A 170 4.09 3.23 23.10
CA SER A 170 5.52 3.08 23.42
C SER A 170 6.01 4.14 24.42
N GLU A 171 6.89 3.73 25.34
CA GLU A 171 7.58 4.66 26.26
C GLU A 171 8.58 5.59 25.54
N ARG A 172 8.88 5.33 24.26
CA ARG A 172 9.89 6.05 23.48
C ARG A 172 9.33 6.47 22.12
N PRO A 173 9.79 7.60 21.54
CA PRO A 173 9.44 7.98 20.18
C PRO A 173 9.76 6.87 19.18
N THR A 174 8.76 6.52 18.37
CA THR A 174 8.81 5.43 17.40
C THR A 174 8.08 5.81 16.10
N GLN A 175 8.03 4.91 15.12
CA GLN A 175 7.37 5.12 13.83
C GLN A 175 5.90 4.70 13.88
N PHE A 176 5.08 5.25 12.98
CA PHE A 176 3.65 4.98 12.91
C PHE A 176 3.29 3.48 12.84
N PRO A 177 3.80 2.66 11.88
CA PRO A 177 3.44 1.24 11.81
C PRO A 177 3.93 0.43 13.02
N ASP A 178 5.10 0.77 13.59
CA ASP A 178 5.55 0.19 14.87
C ASP A 178 4.58 0.53 16.02
N ALA A 179 4.07 1.76 16.06
CA ALA A 179 3.13 2.20 17.08
C ALA A 179 1.78 1.47 16.98
N VAL A 180 1.30 1.18 15.75
CA VAL A 180 0.11 0.35 15.48
C VAL A 180 0.36 -1.08 15.95
N GLN A 181 1.42 -1.74 15.47
CA GLN A 181 1.75 -3.11 15.86
C GLN A 181 1.95 -3.24 17.39
N ARG A 182 2.57 -2.24 18.04
CA ARG A 182 2.68 -2.18 19.50
C ARG A 182 1.36 -1.94 20.22
N ALA A 183 0.37 -1.30 19.60
CA ALA A 183 -0.97 -1.15 20.16
C ALA A 183 -1.73 -2.48 20.18
N GLU A 184 -1.63 -3.28 19.11
CA GLU A 184 -2.20 -4.62 19.02
C GLU A 184 -1.61 -5.58 20.06
N PHE A 185 -0.28 -5.62 20.13
CA PHE A 185 0.46 -6.54 21.01
C PHE A 185 0.83 -5.92 22.36
N PHE A 186 0.17 -4.82 22.76
CA PHE A 186 0.52 -4.02 23.95
C PHE A 186 0.68 -4.81 25.26
N LYS A 187 -0.07 -5.89 25.44
CA LYS A 187 0.01 -6.78 26.64
C LYS A 187 0.89 -8.03 26.44
N LYS A 188 1.69 -8.07 25.38
CA LYS A 188 2.48 -9.23 24.91
C LYS A 188 3.90 -8.85 24.56
N ALA A 189 4.05 -7.82 23.73
CA ALA A 189 5.32 -7.19 23.42
C ALA A 189 5.99 -6.67 24.70
N GLY A 190 7.31 -6.83 24.80
CA GLY A 190 8.11 -6.15 25.82
C GLY A 190 8.27 -4.66 25.51
N ASP A 191 8.69 -3.86 26.50
CA ASP A 191 8.91 -2.41 26.33
C ASP A 191 10.03 -2.08 25.34
N ASP A 192 10.93 -3.04 25.09
CA ASP A 192 12.04 -2.97 24.14
C ASP A 192 11.75 -3.63 22.77
N TRP A 193 10.59 -4.25 22.60
CA TRP A 193 10.18 -4.88 21.35
C TRP A 193 9.73 -3.84 20.33
N HIS A 194 10.34 -3.85 19.14
CA HIS A 194 10.02 -2.91 18.07
C HIS A 194 10.29 -3.51 16.69
N THR A 195 9.55 -3.03 15.69
CA THR A 195 9.74 -3.32 14.26
C THR A 195 9.96 -1.99 13.54
N LEU A 196 11.22 -1.55 13.43
CA LEU A 196 11.55 -0.21 12.93
C LEU A 196 12.05 -0.23 11.48
N LEU A 197 11.54 0.72 10.70
CA LEU A 197 12.00 1.05 9.37
C LEU A 197 13.28 1.88 9.46
N VAL A 198 14.25 1.59 8.60
CA VAL A 198 15.50 2.35 8.42
C VAL A 198 15.41 3.06 7.06
N PRO A 199 14.78 4.25 7.02
CA PRO A 199 14.38 4.88 5.77
C PRO A 199 15.56 5.51 5.03
N ARG A 200 15.51 5.45 3.70
CA ARG A 200 16.41 6.18 2.80
C ARG A 200 15.69 6.57 1.52
N ILE A 201 16.00 7.72 0.96
CA ILE A 201 15.57 8.07 -0.41
C ILE A 201 16.58 7.44 -1.37
N VAL A 202 16.11 6.66 -2.35
CA VAL A 202 16.96 6.02 -3.38
C VAL A 202 16.76 6.67 -4.76
N THR A 203 17.41 6.14 -5.81
CA THR A 203 17.34 6.72 -7.16
C THR A 203 15.88 6.78 -7.66
N PRO A 204 15.38 7.99 -8.01
CA PRO A 204 14.03 8.15 -8.56
C PRO A 204 13.84 7.34 -9.84
N ARG A 205 12.66 6.73 -9.97
CA ARG A 205 12.26 5.96 -11.14
C ARG A 205 11.24 6.74 -11.96
N THR A 206 10.96 6.28 -13.17
CA THR A 206 9.99 6.94 -14.05
C THR A 206 9.07 5.90 -14.64
N MET A 207 7.77 6.01 -14.35
CA MET A 207 6.72 5.25 -14.99
C MET A 207 6.32 5.98 -16.28
N VAL A 208 6.40 5.28 -17.42
CA VAL A 208 5.99 5.82 -18.72
C VAL A 208 4.57 5.35 -19.01
N LEU A 209 3.65 6.29 -19.25
CA LEU A 209 2.24 5.99 -19.50
C LEU A 209 1.82 6.45 -20.89
N ILE A 210 1.13 5.59 -21.63
CA ILE A 210 0.73 5.83 -23.02
C ILE A 210 -0.70 6.42 -23.07
N ARG A 211 -0.95 7.37 -23.98
CA ARG A 211 -2.27 7.98 -24.12
C ARG A 211 -3.34 6.90 -24.30
N GLY A 212 -4.48 7.08 -23.64
CA GLY A 212 -5.54 6.08 -23.53
C GLY A 212 -5.57 5.39 -22.17
N THR A 213 -4.40 5.10 -21.58
CA THR A 213 -4.27 4.42 -20.26
C THR A 213 -4.27 5.37 -19.06
N TYR A 214 -4.45 6.67 -19.29
CA TYR A 214 -4.52 7.68 -18.24
C TYR A 214 -5.52 8.79 -18.58
N ARG A 215 -5.88 9.54 -17.55
CA ARG A 215 -6.53 10.87 -17.59
C ARG A 215 -5.72 11.80 -16.67
N TYR A 216 -5.84 13.12 -16.84
CA TYR A 216 -5.08 14.07 -16.03
C TYR A 216 -5.85 15.37 -15.84
N ALA A 217 -5.52 16.12 -14.79
CA ALA A 217 -5.89 17.53 -14.68
C ALA A 217 -4.62 18.39 -14.61
N LEU A 218 -4.68 19.57 -15.24
CA LEU A 218 -3.64 20.58 -15.11
C LEU A 218 -3.85 21.36 -13.80
N ASN A 219 -2.76 21.92 -13.28
CA ASN A 219 -2.79 22.95 -12.25
C ASN A 219 -3.49 24.21 -12.79
N SER A 220 -3.88 25.11 -11.89
CA SER A 220 -4.59 26.36 -12.23
C SER A 220 -3.76 27.33 -13.09
N ASP A 221 -2.43 27.21 -13.06
CA ASP A 221 -1.48 27.93 -13.92
C ASP A 221 -1.26 27.25 -15.30
N GLY A 222 -1.94 26.13 -15.56
CA GLY A 222 -1.81 25.33 -16.78
C GLY A 222 -0.63 24.36 -16.78
N SER A 223 0.10 24.21 -15.67
CA SER A 223 1.20 23.24 -15.55
C SER A 223 0.74 21.81 -15.31
N CYS A 224 1.58 20.83 -15.67
CA CYS A 224 1.33 19.44 -15.33
C CYS A 224 1.87 19.11 -13.93
N CYS A 225 1.13 18.40 -13.10
CA CYS A 225 -0.31 18.13 -13.17
C CYS A 225 -0.88 18.23 -11.76
N ALA A 226 -2.15 18.63 -11.63
CA ALA A 226 -2.82 18.65 -10.34
C ALA A 226 -2.96 17.22 -9.79
N TYR A 227 -3.34 16.29 -10.67
CA TYR A 227 -3.34 14.85 -10.46
C TYR A 227 -3.30 14.09 -11.78
N VAL A 228 -3.02 12.79 -11.71
CA VAL A 228 -3.14 11.83 -12.82
C VAL A 228 -4.03 10.67 -12.37
N LEU A 229 -5.00 10.29 -13.20
CA LEU A 229 -5.77 9.06 -13.04
C LEU A 229 -5.25 8.01 -14.03
N ILE A 230 -4.96 6.81 -13.56
CA ILE A 230 -4.30 5.75 -14.34
C ILE A 230 -5.22 4.52 -14.39
N ASP A 231 -5.34 3.87 -15.55
CA ASP A 231 -6.05 2.59 -15.64
C ASP A 231 -5.31 1.55 -14.79
N GLU A 232 -6.02 0.88 -13.87
CA GLU A 232 -5.41 -0.04 -12.89
C GLU A 232 -4.61 -1.18 -13.55
N GLY A 233 -5.11 -1.72 -14.68
CA GLY A 233 -4.42 -2.76 -15.43
C GLY A 233 -3.18 -2.22 -16.13
N ALA A 234 -3.23 -1.00 -16.68
CA ALA A 234 -2.05 -0.35 -17.24
C ALA A 234 -1.01 0.04 -16.18
N PHE A 235 -1.45 0.43 -14.98
CA PHE A 235 -0.58 0.75 -13.85
C PHE A 235 0.22 -0.47 -13.41
N GLY A 236 -0.45 -1.61 -13.16
CA GLY A 236 0.21 -2.86 -12.78
C GLY A 236 1.27 -3.30 -13.80
N ASN A 237 0.92 -3.30 -15.09
CA ASN A 237 1.85 -3.62 -16.19
C ASN A 237 3.02 -2.63 -16.33
N ALA A 238 2.86 -1.39 -15.87
CA ALA A 238 3.91 -0.37 -15.91
C ALA A 238 4.75 -0.30 -14.63
N LEU A 239 4.27 -0.87 -13.51
CA LEU A 239 4.93 -0.88 -12.21
C LEU A 239 5.84 -2.10 -12.04
N PHE A 240 5.30 -3.30 -12.29
CA PHE A 240 5.96 -4.59 -12.01
C PHE A 240 6.74 -5.12 -13.22
N PRO A 241 7.91 -5.77 -13.02
CA PRO A 241 8.68 -6.35 -14.11
C PRO A 241 7.93 -7.52 -14.77
N ALA A 242 8.08 -7.68 -16.09
CA ALA A 242 7.57 -8.88 -16.76
C ALA A 242 8.46 -10.13 -16.54
N THR A 243 9.71 -9.93 -16.10
CA THR A 243 10.72 -10.96 -15.78
C THR A 243 11.80 -10.40 -14.85
N ALA A 244 12.48 -11.25 -14.07
CA ALA A 244 13.68 -10.95 -13.25
C ALA A 244 14.69 -9.93 -13.78
N SER A 245 14.90 -9.89 -15.10
CA SER A 245 15.88 -9.03 -15.77
C SER A 245 15.28 -7.77 -16.40
N ASP A 246 13.98 -7.57 -16.27
CA ASP A 246 13.29 -6.39 -16.78
C ASP A 246 13.61 -5.18 -15.89
N THR A 247 14.22 -4.18 -16.52
CA THR A 247 14.64 -2.93 -15.88
C THR A 247 13.89 -1.73 -16.47
N SER A 248 12.83 -1.98 -17.25
CA SER A 248 12.01 -0.94 -17.87
C SER A 248 10.93 -0.38 -16.92
N THR A 249 10.54 -1.16 -15.90
CA THR A 249 9.54 -0.78 -14.90
C THR A 249 10.19 -0.29 -13.59
N PRO A 250 9.51 0.55 -12.78
CA PRO A 250 10.06 1.08 -11.53
C PRO A 250 10.54 0.00 -10.55
N VAL A 251 9.76 -1.07 -10.36
CA VAL A 251 10.09 -2.16 -9.42
C VAL A 251 11.32 -2.93 -9.91
N GLY A 252 11.26 -3.48 -11.13
CA GLY A 252 12.36 -4.26 -11.70
C GLY A 252 13.67 -3.47 -11.81
N ALA A 253 13.59 -2.16 -12.10
CA ALA A 253 14.74 -1.28 -12.12
C ALA A 253 15.34 -1.02 -10.73
N ALA A 254 14.52 -0.94 -9.67
CA ALA A 254 14.99 -0.78 -8.29
C ALA A 254 15.69 -2.05 -7.79
N GLU A 255 15.08 -3.21 -8.00
CA GLU A 255 15.63 -4.53 -7.61
C GLU A 255 16.95 -4.85 -8.31
N ASN A 256 16.98 -4.75 -9.65
CA ASN A 256 18.19 -5.05 -10.44
C ASN A 256 19.36 -4.09 -10.15
N SER A 257 19.07 -2.90 -9.61
CA SER A 257 20.11 -1.97 -9.16
C SER A 257 20.67 -2.28 -7.76
N GLY A 258 20.02 -3.17 -7.00
CA GLY A 258 20.37 -3.47 -5.61
C GLY A 258 20.02 -2.37 -4.60
N GLU A 259 19.31 -1.32 -5.03
CA GLU A 259 18.75 -0.28 -4.16
C GLU A 259 17.51 -0.75 -3.38
N PHE A 260 16.89 -1.85 -3.81
CA PHE A 260 15.80 -2.56 -3.13
C PHE A 260 16.16 -4.04 -3.06
N LYS A 261 15.95 -4.67 -1.90
CA LYS A 261 16.33 -6.05 -1.58
C LYS A 261 15.16 -6.80 -0.95
N THR A 262 15.19 -8.12 -1.02
CA THR A 262 14.21 -9.00 -0.36
C THR A 262 14.06 -8.77 1.14
N THR A 263 15.13 -8.34 1.83
CA THR A 263 15.15 -8.04 3.26
C THR A 263 14.74 -6.60 3.62
N GLU A 264 14.01 -5.93 2.74
CA GLU A 264 13.60 -4.52 2.84
C GLU A 264 12.13 -4.35 2.47
N ILE A 265 11.50 -3.26 2.93
CA ILE A 265 10.15 -2.84 2.53
C ILE A 265 10.28 -1.56 1.71
N ALA A 266 9.95 -1.61 0.41
CA ALA A 266 10.05 -0.44 -0.46
C ALA A 266 8.74 0.35 -0.52
N SER A 267 8.81 1.68 -0.39
CA SER A 267 7.69 2.57 -0.71
C SER A 267 7.92 3.22 -2.06
N PHE A 268 7.18 2.77 -3.08
CA PHE A 268 7.09 3.41 -4.37
C PHE A 268 6.14 4.61 -4.25
N LEU A 269 6.73 5.78 -4.04
CA LEU A 269 6.04 7.03 -3.75
C LEU A 269 5.65 7.74 -5.04
N PHE A 270 4.35 7.89 -5.28
CA PHE A 270 3.80 8.55 -6.46
C PHE A 270 3.27 9.96 -6.18
N PRO A 271 3.20 10.84 -7.20
CA PRO A 271 2.76 12.23 -7.04
C PRO A 271 1.30 12.43 -7.51
N ASN A 272 0.35 12.55 -6.58
CA ASN A 272 -1.09 12.76 -6.88
C ASN A 272 -1.60 11.81 -7.98
N ALA A 273 -1.23 10.54 -7.90
CA ALA A 273 -1.52 9.53 -8.91
C ALA A 273 -2.47 8.51 -8.31
N PHE A 274 -3.63 8.31 -8.93
CA PHE A 274 -4.67 7.41 -8.43
C PHE A 274 -5.18 6.51 -9.56
N LEU A 275 -5.71 5.32 -9.23
CA LEU A 275 -6.14 4.36 -10.24
C LEU A 275 -7.66 4.35 -10.44
N TYR A 276 -8.09 3.98 -11.64
CA TYR A 276 -9.50 3.75 -11.99
C TYR A 276 -9.69 2.40 -12.67
N ALA A 277 -10.87 1.82 -12.46
CA ALA A 277 -11.25 0.51 -12.97
C ALA A 277 -12.00 0.57 -14.31
N ASN A 278 -12.06 -0.57 -15.01
CA ASN A 278 -12.96 -0.83 -16.15
C ASN A 278 -12.90 0.19 -17.31
N GLY A 279 -11.80 0.92 -17.48
CA GLY A 279 -11.68 1.98 -18.49
C GLY A 279 -12.45 3.28 -18.17
N ASP A 280 -13.11 3.37 -17.01
CA ASP A 280 -14.02 4.45 -16.62
C ASP A 280 -13.44 5.28 -15.45
N PRO A 281 -13.04 6.55 -15.65
CA PRO A 281 -12.48 7.37 -14.58
C PRO A 281 -13.47 7.70 -13.47
N ASN A 282 -14.78 7.47 -13.64
CA ASN A 282 -15.76 7.59 -12.56
C ASN A 282 -15.71 6.40 -11.58
N GLN A 283 -15.04 5.30 -11.94
CA GLN A 283 -14.78 4.13 -11.09
C GLN A 283 -13.40 4.22 -10.43
N CYS A 284 -12.95 5.43 -10.13
CA CYS A 284 -11.81 5.72 -9.28
C CYS A 284 -12.23 5.65 -7.78
N CYS A 285 -11.36 5.86 -6.80
CA CYS A 285 -9.95 6.26 -6.88
C CYS A 285 -9.09 5.36 -6.00
N VAL A 286 -8.33 4.44 -6.61
CA VAL A 286 -7.32 3.68 -5.88
C VAL A 286 -6.15 4.60 -5.54
N ILE A 287 -5.78 4.70 -4.27
CA ILE A 287 -4.75 5.64 -3.77
C ILE A 287 -3.42 4.96 -3.41
N GLY A 288 -3.46 3.65 -3.19
CA GLY A 288 -2.34 2.81 -2.80
C GLY A 288 -2.69 1.32 -2.92
N PHE A 289 -1.67 0.49 -2.73
CA PHE A 289 -1.78 -0.90 -2.32
C PHE A 289 -0.45 -1.36 -1.72
N HIS A 290 -0.49 -2.35 -0.83
CA HIS A 290 0.65 -3.15 -0.43
C HIS A 290 0.68 -4.47 -1.23
N PHE A 291 1.88 -4.97 -1.55
CA PHE A 291 2.07 -6.18 -2.34
C PHE A 291 3.49 -6.73 -2.19
N TYR A 292 3.81 -7.81 -2.91
CA TYR A 292 5.19 -8.28 -3.06
C TYR A 292 5.46 -8.77 -4.49
N ASP A 293 6.59 -8.39 -5.07
CA ASP A 293 7.05 -8.99 -6.32
C ASP A 293 7.71 -10.36 -6.05
N VAL A 294 7.57 -11.29 -6.99
CA VAL A 294 8.02 -12.69 -6.86
C VAL A 294 9.02 -13.02 -7.94
N GLU A 295 10.27 -13.24 -7.52
CA GLU A 295 11.35 -13.56 -8.44
C GLU A 295 12.01 -14.92 -8.12
N PRO A 296 12.53 -15.64 -9.12
CA PRO A 296 13.08 -16.97 -8.92
C PRO A 296 14.33 -16.92 -8.05
N GLY A 297 14.45 -17.93 -7.19
CA GLY A 297 15.64 -18.15 -6.39
C GLY A 297 16.86 -18.54 -7.23
N GLY A 298 18.04 -18.47 -6.61
CA GLY A 298 19.27 -18.92 -7.22
C GLY A 298 20.29 -19.42 -6.19
N PRO A 299 21.45 -19.96 -6.63
CA PRO A 299 22.43 -20.53 -5.72
C PRO A 299 22.92 -19.56 -4.62
N SER A 300 22.91 -18.25 -4.89
CA SER A 300 23.28 -17.19 -3.94
C SER A 300 22.34 -17.07 -2.73
N ASN A 301 21.06 -17.43 -2.86
CA ASN A 301 20.10 -17.41 -1.75
C ASN A 301 19.65 -18.82 -1.29
N GLY A 302 20.25 -19.87 -1.83
CA GLY A 302 19.90 -21.27 -1.56
C GLY A 302 18.74 -21.80 -2.41
N ASN A 303 18.48 -21.19 -3.56
CA ASN A 303 17.36 -21.49 -4.46
C ASN A 303 15.98 -21.24 -3.81
N ARG A 304 15.87 -20.24 -2.94
CA ARG A 304 14.63 -19.83 -2.29
C ARG A 304 13.90 -18.78 -3.13
N GLU A 305 12.58 -18.88 -3.22
CA GLU A 305 11.74 -17.85 -3.85
C GLU A 305 12.05 -16.49 -3.21
N LYS A 306 12.34 -15.48 -4.03
CA LYS A 306 12.56 -14.10 -3.57
C LYS A 306 11.21 -13.40 -3.48
N ARG A 307 10.93 -12.74 -2.37
CA ARG A 307 9.78 -11.83 -2.23
C ARG A 307 10.25 -10.43 -1.87
N PHE A 308 9.98 -9.51 -2.78
CA PHE A 308 10.29 -8.09 -2.65
C PHE A 308 9.03 -7.36 -2.15
N VAL A 309 8.93 -7.19 -0.83
CA VAL A 309 7.76 -6.57 -0.18
C VAL A 309 7.77 -5.06 -0.40
N LEU A 310 6.66 -4.52 -0.87
CA LEU A 310 6.54 -3.11 -1.25
C LEU A 310 5.13 -2.57 -1.07
N ASN A 311 5.01 -1.25 -1.03
CA ASN A 311 3.76 -0.55 -1.31
C ASN A 311 3.92 0.43 -2.47
N TYR A 312 2.83 0.60 -3.21
CA TYR A 312 2.55 1.81 -3.96
C TYR A 312 1.75 2.72 -3.04
N SER A 313 2.20 3.96 -2.86
CA SER A 313 1.41 4.97 -2.13
C SER A 313 1.49 6.32 -2.83
N SER A 314 0.35 6.94 -3.08
CA SER A 314 0.32 8.31 -3.58
C SER A 314 0.51 9.31 -2.45
N TRP A 315 1.41 10.28 -2.64
CA TRP A 315 1.26 11.56 -1.95
C TRP A 315 -0.04 12.21 -2.42
N VAL A 316 -0.82 12.75 -1.48
CA VAL A 316 -2.11 13.39 -1.78
C VAL A 316 -2.05 14.88 -1.45
N SER A 317 -1.93 15.74 -2.45
CA SER A 317 -1.95 17.19 -2.21
C SER A 317 -3.28 17.64 -1.56
N PRO A 318 -3.23 18.48 -0.50
CA PRO A 318 -4.43 18.96 0.19
C PRO A 318 -5.48 19.56 -0.75
N GLY A 319 -6.75 19.22 -0.52
CA GLY A 319 -7.88 19.73 -1.29
C GLY A 319 -8.26 18.90 -2.53
N LEU A 320 -7.52 17.85 -2.89
CA LEU A 320 -7.88 16.97 -4.02
C LEU A 320 -9.17 16.18 -3.72
N PHE A 321 -9.26 15.55 -2.55
CA PHE A 321 -10.45 14.80 -2.08
C PHE A 321 -11.27 15.59 -1.03
N GLY A 322 -11.26 16.92 -1.13
CA GLY A 322 -11.94 17.80 -0.18
C GLY A 322 -11.12 18.06 1.09
N SER A 323 -11.74 17.91 2.27
CA SER A 323 -11.10 18.15 3.58
C SER A 323 -10.54 16.90 4.25
N SER A 324 -10.64 15.75 3.58
CA SER A 324 -10.20 14.46 4.07
C SER A 324 -9.23 13.85 3.06
N PHE A 325 -8.36 12.99 3.57
CA PHE A 325 -7.36 12.21 2.84
C PHE A 325 -6.28 13.09 2.18
N GLN A 326 -5.15 13.28 2.87
CA GLN A 326 -4.08 14.19 2.43
C GLN A 326 -2.67 13.78 2.90
N ASP A 327 -1.66 14.40 2.29
CA ASP A 327 -0.23 14.15 2.50
C ASP A 327 0.18 12.67 2.46
N ILE A 328 0.25 12.00 3.61
CA ILE A 328 0.73 10.62 3.76
C ILE A 328 -0.35 9.61 4.15
N THR A 329 -1.65 9.95 4.16
CA THR A 329 -2.71 9.01 4.59
C THR A 329 -2.65 7.67 3.85
N ALA A 330 -2.43 7.67 2.52
CA ALA A 330 -2.22 6.44 1.76
C ALA A 330 -0.98 5.68 2.24
N LEU A 331 0.14 6.38 2.47
CA LEU A 331 1.38 5.75 2.91
C LEU A 331 1.29 5.17 4.34
N SER A 332 0.52 5.78 5.26
CA SER A 332 0.31 5.17 6.57
C SER A 332 -0.53 3.90 6.46
N HIS A 333 -1.66 3.98 5.74
CA HIS A 333 -2.57 2.86 5.45
C HIS A 333 -1.77 1.67 4.89
N GLU A 334 -1.14 1.86 3.73
CA GLU A 334 -0.40 0.78 3.06
C GLU A 334 0.76 0.25 3.91
N MET A 335 1.41 1.07 4.73
CA MET A 335 2.53 0.62 5.54
C MET A 335 2.07 -0.16 6.79
N SER A 336 0.92 0.19 7.37
CA SER A 336 0.29 -0.57 8.45
C SER A 336 -0.15 -1.94 7.95
N GLU A 337 -0.85 -1.98 6.82
CA GLU A 337 -1.25 -3.23 6.17
C GLU A 337 -0.04 -4.03 5.69
N THR A 338 1.02 -3.40 5.16
CA THR A 338 2.29 -4.09 4.88
C THR A 338 2.88 -4.75 6.15
N PHE A 339 2.68 -4.15 7.33
CA PHE A 339 3.18 -4.69 8.59
C PHE A 339 2.35 -5.86 9.09
N ASN A 340 1.05 -5.83 8.84
CA ASN A 340 0.13 -6.85 9.32
C ASN A 340 -0.08 -7.99 8.33
N ASP A 341 -0.09 -7.74 7.01
CA ASP A 341 -0.12 -8.73 5.93
C ASP A 341 0.92 -8.47 4.81
N PRO A 342 2.24 -8.61 5.08
CA PRO A 342 3.31 -8.42 4.09
C PRO A 342 3.23 -9.33 2.85
N PHE A 343 2.32 -10.30 2.81
CA PHE A 343 2.17 -11.27 1.73
C PHE A 343 0.74 -11.37 1.19
N VAL A 344 -0.14 -10.38 1.46
CA VAL A 344 -1.52 -10.28 0.94
C VAL A 344 -2.29 -11.60 1.00
N ASN A 345 -2.12 -12.32 2.11
CA ASN A 345 -2.68 -13.66 2.30
C ASN A 345 -3.20 -13.98 3.72
N ASN A 346 -3.29 -12.99 4.61
CA ASN A 346 -3.87 -13.15 5.93
C ASN A 346 -5.40 -13.12 5.81
N ALA A 347 -6.03 -14.29 5.88
CA ALA A 347 -7.48 -14.39 5.84
C ALA A 347 -8.10 -14.07 7.20
N THR A 348 -9.25 -13.41 7.17
CA THR A 348 -10.10 -13.11 8.31
C THR A 348 -11.52 -13.67 8.05
N PRO A 349 -12.40 -13.79 9.06
CA PRO A 349 -13.82 -13.98 8.79
C PRO A 349 -14.34 -12.87 7.89
N TRP A 350 -15.38 -13.15 7.11
CA TRP A 350 -16.09 -12.07 6.42
C TRP A 350 -16.51 -11.00 7.42
N TRP A 351 -16.11 -9.76 7.17
CA TRP A 351 -16.39 -8.61 8.01
C TRP A 351 -17.10 -7.53 7.20
N LEU A 352 -17.95 -6.77 7.89
CA LEU A 352 -18.64 -5.60 7.35
C LEU A 352 -18.24 -4.41 8.22
N SER A 353 -17.45 -3.49 7.67
CA SER A 353 -17.00 -2.29 8.38
C SER A 353 -18.10 -1.21 8.38
N PRO A 354 -18.00 -0.17 9.25
CA PRO A 354 -19.11 0.77 9.45
C PRO A 354 -19.41 1.68 8.24
N ASN A 355 -18.50 1.77 7.28
CA ASN A 355 -18.70 2.45 5.98
C ASN A 355 -19.50 1.58 4.98
N GLY A 356 -19.69 0.29 5.25
CA GLY A 356 -20.33 -0.68 4.37
C GLY A 356 -19.39 -1.49 3.46
N ASN A 357 -18.06 -1.34 3.58
CA ASN A 357 -17.07 -2.18 2.90
C ASN A 357 -17.13 -3.61 3.48
N CYS A 358 -16.93 -4.60 2.61
CA CYS A 358 -17.19 -6.01 2.90
C CYS A 358 -16.08 -6.89 2.31
N GLN A 359 -15.27 -7.50 3.16
CA GLN A 359 -14.14 -8.33 2.75
C GLN A 359 -13.87 -9.48 3.75
N ASN A 360 -12.77 -10.22 3.57
CA ASN A 360 -12.42 -11.40 4.38
C ASN A 360 -10.89 -11.62 4.51
N ASN A 361 -10.14 -10.53 4.50
CA ASN A 361 -8.69 -10.37 4.56
C ASN A 361 -8.34 -9.37 5.69
N GLU A 362 -7.07 -9.27 6.05
CA GLU A 362 -6.56 -8.39 7.12
C GLU A 362 -6.08 -7.06 6.53
N GLU A 363 -7.04 -6.25 6.06
CA GLU A 363 -6.81 -4.92 5.47
C GLU A 363 -7.24 -3.86 6.52
N ASP A 364 -6.30 -3.44 7.36
CA ASP A 364 -6.54 -2.60 8.54
C ASP A 364 -7.12 -1.22 8.20
N GLY A 365 -6.66 -0.63 7.10
CA GLY A 365 -7.02 0.72 6.67
C GLY A 365 -8.37 0.74 5.95
N ASP A 366 -8.67 -0.31 5.17
CA ASP A 366 -9.94 -0.52 4.45
C ASP A 366 -11.17 -0.66 5.38
N VAL A 367 -10.96 -1.01 6.66
CA VAL A 367 -11.99 -1.00 7.71
C VAL A 367 -12.32 0.43 8.16
N ILE A 368 -11.33 1.33 8.18
CA ILE A 368 -11.43 2.70 8.70
C ILE A 368 -11.74 3.70 7.58
N GLU A 369 -11.48 3.36 6.33
CA GLU A 369 -11.63 4.26 5.20
C GLU A 369 -13.04 4.86 5.09
N GLY A 370 -13.13 6.14 4.75
CA GLY A 370 -14.41 6.84 4.59
C GLY A 370 -15.22 7.01 5.88
N LEU A 371 -14.72 6.54 7.04
CA LEU A 371 -15.31 6.86 8.33
C LEU A 371 -15.07 8.32 8.73
N PRO A 372 -15.97 8.93 9.52
CA PRO A 372 -15.66 10.18 10.21
C PRO A 372 -14.45 9.98 11.13
N ASN A 373 -13.48 10.90 11.06
CA ASN A 373 -12.20 10.81 11.76
C ASN A 373 -11.32 9.61 11.33
N ALA A 374 -11.41 9.20 10.06
CA ALA A 374 -10.47 8.24 9.48
C ALA A 374 -9.00 8.69 9.58
N GLU A 375 -8.71 9.99 9.69
CA GLU A 375 -7.35 10.54 9.84
C GLU A 375 -7.13 11.11 11.25
N ILE A 376 -5.87 11.08 11.71
CA ILE A 376 -5.42 11.78 12.92
C ILE A 376 -4.28 12.76 12.61
N ALA A 377 -4.40 14.00 13.08
CA ALA A 377 -3.38 15.03 12.86
C ALA A 377 -2.16 14.82 13.78
N ILE A 378 -1.02 14.44 13.20
CA ILE A 378 0.25 14.22 13.92
C ILE A 378 1.29 15.25 13.50
N THR A 379 1.81 16.01 14.46
CA THR A 379 2.86 17.02 14.19
C THR A 379 4.23 16.49 14.55
N THR A 380 5.11 16.36 13.56
CA THR A 380 6.49 15.91 13.72
C THR A 380 7.40 16.66 12.74
N ASN A 381 8.68 16.83 13.07
CA ASN A 381 9.66 17.59 12.26
C ASN A 381 9.24 19.02 11.83
N GLY A 382 8.27 19.63 12.52
CA GLY A 382 7.72 20.97 12.20
C GLY A 382 6.57 20.99 11.20
N THR A 383 6.07 19.82 10.76
CA THR A 383 4.95 19.66 9.82
C THR A 383 3.85 18.84 10.49
N THR A 384 2.58 19.19 10.22
CA THR A 384 1.43 18.35 10.57
C THR A 384 1.09 17.45 9.40
N TYR A 385 1.02 16.15 9.66
CA TYR A 385 0.67 15.08 8.73
C TYR A 385 -0.66 14.44 9.18
N HIS A 386 -1.32 13.72 8.27
CA HIS A 386 -2.63 13.13 8.49
C HIS A 386 -2.62 11.62 8.19
N PRO A 387 -1.85 10.81 8.96
CA PRO A 387 -1.97 9.37 8.87
C PRO A 387 -3.40 8.93 9.16
N GLN A 388 -3.80 7.82 8.54
CA GLN A 388 -5.06 7.16 8.86
C GLN A 388 -5.01 6.61 10.29
N ASN A 389 -6.17 6.42 10.91
CA ASN A 389 -6.31 5.44 11.97
C ASN A 389 -6.46 4.07 11.33
N GLU A 390 -5.93 3.04 11.98
CA GLU A 390 -5.97 1.66 11.51
C GLU A 390 -6.91 0.84 12.39
N ALA A 391 -7.56 -0.18 11.84
CA ALA A 391 -8.11 -1.25 12.66
C ALA A 391 -6.95 -2.03 13.32
N LEU A 392 -7.24 -2.65 14.46
CA LEU A 392 -6.31 -3.54 15.14
C LEU A 392 -6.75 -4.99 14.92
N LEU A 393 -5.83 -5.95 14.89
CA LEU A 393 -6.10 -7.40 14.85
C LEU A 393 -7.24 -7.86 15.78
N GLN A 394 -7.42 -7.24 16.95
CA GLN A 394 -8.53 -7.53 17.88
C GLN A 394 -9.93 -7.27 17.32
N TRP A 395 -10.06 -6.35 16.35
CA TRP A 395 -11.31 -6.08 15.64
C TRP A 395 -11.70 -7.26 14.76
N PHE A 396 -10.81 -7.72 13.88
CA PHE A 396 -10.99 -8.90 13.03
C PHE A 396 -11.17 -10.18 13.85
N ALA A 397 -10.48 -10.29 14.98
CA ALA A 397 -10.52 -11.45 15.86
C ALA A 397 -11.73 -11.52 16.82
N GLY A 398 -12.68 -10.58 16.74
CA GLY A 398 -13.91 -10.61 17.55
C GLY A 398 -13.69 -10.45 19.06
N VAL A 399 -12.50 -10.00 19.50
CA VAL A 399 -12.03 -10.14 20.88
C VAL A 399 -12.71 -9.13 21.79
N THR A 400 -13.68 -9.58 22.59
CA THR A 400 -14.45 -8.70 23.50
C THR A 400 -14.28 -9.12 24.97
N PRO A 401 -13.77 -8.25 25.87
CA PRO A 401 -13.14 -6.96 25.59
C PRO A 401 -11.77 -7.13 24.92
N SER A 402 -11.38 -6.17 24.07
CA SER A 402 -10.10 -6.18 23.36
C SER A 402 -8.89 -6.39 24.28
N THR A 403 -7.90 -7.12 23.79
CA THR A 403 -6.62 -7.34 24.46
C THR A 403 -5.58 -6.25 24.17
N ALA A 404 -5.82 -5.39 23.17
CA ALA A 404 -4.95 -4.29 22.75
C ALA A 404 -4.71 -3.24 23.85
N ILE A 405 -3.95 -2.19 23.51
CA ILE A 405 -3.86 -0.95 24.28
C ILE A 405 -5.26 -0.42 24.59
N HIS A 406 -5.47 0.02 25.83
CA HIS A 406 -6.71 0.65 26.31
C HIS A 406 -8.04 -0.10 26.02
N HIS A 407 -8.00 -1.39 25.66
CA HIS A 407 -9.15 -2.15 25.14
C HIS A 407 -9.74 -1.58 23.82
N ALA A 408 -8.90 -0.94 23.00
CA ALA A 408 -9.26 -0.35 21.72
C ALA A 408 -9.43 -1.40 20.60
N TYR A 409 -10.11 -1.00 19.53
CA TYR A 409 -10.19 -1.74 18.26
C TYR A 409 -9.60 -0.97 17.07
N SER A 410 -9.24 0.30 17.28
CA SER A 410 -8.54 1.16 16.33
C SER A 410 -7.41 1.93 17.01
N TYR A 411 -6.46 2.44 16.24
CA TYR A 411 -5.31 3.21 16.74
C TYR A 411 -4.76 4.14 15.64
N PRO A 412 -4.17 5.31 15.94
CA PRO A 412 -3.97 5.92 17.26
C PRO A 412 -5.24 6.39 17.99
N ASP A 413 -6.28 6.79 17.27
CA ASP A 413 -7.56 7.14 17.90
C ASP A 413 -8.35 5.86 18.27
N THR A 414 -8.30 5.55 19.56
CA THR A 414 -8.98 4.40 20.17
C THR A 414 -10.52 4.48 20.18
N THR A 415 -11.11 5.56 19.62
CA THR A 415 -12.56 5.80 19.61
C THR A 415 -13.22 5.62 18.25
N VAL A 416 -12.46 5.44 17.16
CA VAL A 416 -13.01 5.25 15.79
C VAL A 416 -13.77 3.93 15.70
N LEU A 417 -13.19 2.83 16.20
CA LEU A 417 -13.86 1.53 16.34
C LEU A 417 -14.14 1.24 17.83
N THR A 418 -15.42 1.28 18.20
CA THR A 418 -15.88 1.14 19.60
C THR A 418 -16.23 -0.30 20.01
N SER A 419 -16.25 -1.23 19.07
CA SER A 419 -16.52 -2.65 19.26
C SER A 419 -15.76 -3.50 18.25
N ALA A 420 -15.57 -4.79 18.56
CA ALA A 420 -15.03 -5.75 17.61
C ALA A 420 -15.94 -5.90 16.38
N SER A 421 -15.42 -6.51 15.31
CA SER A 421 -16.23 -6.95 14.18
C SER A 421 -17.24 -8.01 14.60
N VAL A 422 -18.27 -8.19 13.77
CA VAL A 422 -19.17 -9.34 13.83
C VAL A 422 -18.95 -10.13 12.56
N SER A 423 -18.55 -11.40 12.68
CA SER A 423 -18.41 -12.30 11.53
C SER A 423 -19.71 -12.36 10.72
N GLN A 424 -19.55 -12.35 9.40
CA GLN A 424 -20.62 -12.45 8.43
C GLN A 424 -20.59 -13.81 7.70
N LEU A 425 -21.68 -14.09 6.98
CA LEU A 425 -21.71 -15.01 5.85
C LEU A 425 -20.97 -14.41 4.65
N ALA A 426 -20.60 -15.25 3.69
CA ALA A 426 -19.87 -14.84 2.49
C ALA A 426 -20.57 -13.70 1.74
N GLY A 427 -19.79 -12.71 1.29
CA GLY A 427 -20.31 -11.49 0.67
C GLY A 427 -21.14 -10.60 1.59
N CYS A 428 -20.93 -10.71 2.91
CA CYS A 428 -21.65 -9.98 3.97
C CYS A 428 -23.17 -10.05 3.85
N THR A 429 -23.69 -11.21 3.44
CA THR A 429 -25.12 -11.45 3.22
C THR A 429 -25.96 -11.47 4.52
N GLY A 430 -25.29 -11.47 5.67
CA GLY A 430 -25.85 -11.34 7.01
C GLY A 430 -24.84 -11.81 8.07
N PRO A 431 -25.08 -11.51 9.36
CA PRO A 431 -24.22 -11.98 10.45
C PRO A 431 -24.24 -13.52 10.50
N LEU A 432 -23.11 -14.10 10.91
CA LEU A 432 -23.03 -15.53 11.19
C LEU A 432 -23.93 -15.90 12.39
N PRO A 433 -24.73 -16.99 12.32
CA PRO A 433 -25.69 -17.36 13.37
C PRO A 433 -25.11 -17.78 14.73
#